data_AF-A0A7X2BSW1-F1
#
_entry.id   AF-A0A7X2BSW1-F1
#
_cell.length_a   1.000
_cell.length_b   1.000
_cell.length_c   1.000
_cell.angle_alpha   90.00
_cell.angle_beta   90.00
_cell.angle_gamma   90.00
#
_symmetry.space_group_name_H-M   'P 1'
#
loop_
_entity.id
_entity.type
_entity.pdbx_description
1 polymer ?
#
loop_
_entity_poly.entity_id
_entity_poly.type
_entity_poly.pdbx_seq_one_letter_code
_entity_poly.pdbx_strand_id
1 'polypeptide(L)'
;MVPALRSEEFPMKKFLLTWYGLTDFRASLGFENTIGPIAGALEAEDYCEVVILCYTRTDYETDKHAGSQGDLAEKLALIHGSNQQHEYSVTSEFVSKFANTPAAHEHYARWLKDKLQTLGKRTDISLKSEKLRELNDSEGIYACAMRALDSVAKTAGDKLVTLYLSPGTPVMAFIWALTALAHPSLKKRLIVSPVIGKPPEAISLPAEWLERHGVSQSAARNTHDGFDVTFHLFGEQRMPSLLGIRQFASSQHVFVNSKDFPAACMRAFIHDANFAELAVDPWDAHDVQEKIIGHARTLPAGARIGVNLTGGTKLMFAGALSAARALGAIPFYFDSRNQRVTYVDSLRHETIRPIDSVETFLLLNADGLKLSSVAPLRELSSDRRRLTEKLWKHRSALSKDYKQLCSYSSQHEREQQRNAPLTPFVIENSGFVFSFAKGNVASVVGNGLDLRFNDWADFPKYLSGGWFEEYVYLRCKPYEDSGIIKDLRINLTLQLNRSSAKSFNDNVPHNELDVTFTDGRSLYIVECKAGYVSQEQVMKLQNLVRYYGGVEGRGIIACCFPPRSESVRKKIDDARLTPWCGDTFSAQLDALMTAIAQRTKSMRASV
;
A
#
# COMPACT_ATOMS: atom_id res chain seq x y z
N MET A 1 -9.85 18.51 -56.38
CA MET A 1 -11.12 18.05 -55.79
C MET A 1 -10.79 17.16 -54.60
N VAL A 2 -10.75 17.73 -53.40
CA VAL A 2 -10.62 16.96 -52.15
C VAL A 2 -12.04 16.68 -51.68
N PRO A 3 -12.45 15.43 -51.45
CA PRO A 3 -13.78 15.15 -50.92
C PRO A 3 -13.84 15.66 -49.48
N ALA A 4 -14.87 16.44 -49.17
CA ALA A 4 -15.16 16.89 -47.82
C ALA A 4 -15.46 15.67 -46.92
N LEU A 5 -14.64 15.50 -45.87
CA LEU A 5 -14.97 14.67 -44.72
C LEU A 5 -16.21 15.28 -44.05
N ARG A 6 -17.39 14.74 -44.33
CA ARG A 6 -18.55 14.91 -43.45
C ARG A 6 -18.30 14.07 -42.21
N SER A 7 -17.95 14.72 -41.10
CA SER A 7 -18.10 14.13 -39.78
C SER A 7 -19.59 13.91 -39.53
N GLU A 8 -20.05 12.68 -39.64
CA GLU A 8 -21.34 12.29 -39.06
C GLU A 8 -21.21 12.37 -37.53
N GLU A 9 -21.56 13.53 -36.97
CA GLU A 9 -21.82 13.65 -35.53
C GLU A 9 -23.01 12.74 -35.20
N PHE A 10 -22.73 11.59 -34.59
CA PHE A 10 -23.78 10.82 -33.94
C PHE A 10 -24.42 11.70 -32.86
N PRO A 11 -25.74 11.97 -32.90
CA PRO A 11 -26.37 12.83 -31.91
C PRO A 11 -26.21 12.22 -30.51
N MET A 12 -25.72 13.05 -29.58
CA MET A 12 -25.49 12.67 -28.18
C MET A 12 -26.78 12.11 -27.56
N LYS A 13 -26.72 10.89 -27.00
CA LYS A 13 -27.90 10.25 -26.40
C LYS A 13 -28.18 10.86 -25.02
N LYS A 14 -29.40 11.36 -24.82
CA LYS A 14 -29.83 11.94 -23.55
C LYS A 14 -30.63 10.93 -22.74
N PHE A 15 -30.24 10.71 -21.49
CA PHE A 15 -30.91 9.83 -20.54
C PHE A 15 -31.45 10.63 -19.36
N LEU A 16 -32.64 10.27 -18.88
CA LEU A 16 -33.20 10.77 -17.63
C LEU A 16 -33.30 9.62 -16.63
N LEU A 17 -32.70 9.75 -15.45
CA LEU A 17 -32.82 8.78 -14.36
C LEU A 17 -33.53 9.46 -13.20
N THR A 18 -34.58 8.82 -12.70
CA THR A 18 -35.45 9.42 -11.68
C THR A 18 -36.14 8.34 -10.85
N TRP A 19 -36.58 8.71 -9.65
CA TRP A 19 -37.67 8.00 -8.98
C TRP A 19 -39.00 8.59 -9.45
N TYR A 20 -40.10 7.85 -9.39
CA TYR A 20 -41.43 8.47 -9.45
C TYR A 20 -42.06 8.51 -8.06
N GLY A 21 -42.73 9.62 -7.74
CA GLY A 21 -43.26 9.88 -6.41
C GLY A 21 -44.79 9.95 -6.38
N LEU A 22 -45.32 10.22 -5.19
CA LEU A 22 -46.76 10.41 -5.01
C LEU A 22 -47.33 11.55 -5.86
N THR A 23 -46.57 12.63 -6.08
CA THR A 23 -47.01 13.75 -6.91
C THR A 23 -47.22 13.32 -8.37
N ASP A 24 -46.31 12.54 -8.93
CA ASP A 24 -46.47 11.98 -10.28
C ASP A 24 -47.66 11.03 -10.36
N PHE A 25 -47.82 10.17 -9.36
CA PHE A 25 -48.94 9.24 -9.33
C PHE A 25 -50.29 9.96 -9.18
N ARG A 26 -50.40 10.96 -8.31
CA ARG A 26 -51.63 11.76 -8.15
C ARG A 26 -51.96 12.55 -9.42
N ALA A 27 -50.96 13.09 -10.11
CA ALA A 27 -51.12 13.73 -11.40
C ALA A 27 -51.65 12.76 -12.46
N SER A 28 -51.14 11.52 -12.52
CA SER A 28 -51.63 10.53 -13.49
C SER A 28 -53.09 10.12 -13.27
N LEU A 29 -53.57 10.22 -12.03
CA LEU A 29 -54.96 9.93 -11.65
C LEU A 29 -55.92 11.11 -11.90
N GLY A 30 -55.39 12.30 -12.19
CA GLY A 30 -56.18 13.54 -12.30
C GLY A 30 -56.61 14.12 -10.94
N PHE A 31 -55.93 13.75 -9.85
CA PHE A 31 -56.23 14.24 -8.49
C PHE A 31 -55.51 15.56 -8.15
N GLU A 32 -54.60 16.00 -9.02
CA GLU A 32 -53.82 17.22 -8.84
C GLU A 32 -53.88 18.07 -10.10
N ASN A 33 -53.90 19.39 -9.94
CA ASN A 33 -53.89 20.35 -11.05
C ASN A 33 -52.45 20.57 -11.57
N THR A 34 -51.74 19.48 -11.84
CA THR A 34 -50.38 19.47 -12.41
C THR A 34 -50.21 18.22 -13.28
N ILE A 35 -49.28 18.28 -14.22
CA ILE A 35 -48.87 17.10 -15.02
C ILE A 35 -47.85 16.22 -14.29
N GLY A 36 -47.38 16.63 -13.11
CA GLY A 36 -46.37 15.90 -12.35
C GLY A 36 -44.93 16.23 -12.78
N PRO A 37 -43.95 16.10 -11.86
CA PRO A 37 -42.57 16.50 -12.13
C PRO A 37 -41.90 15.77 -13.31
N ILE A 38 -42.13 14.46 -13.50
CA ILE A 38 -41.50 13.69 -14.58
C ILE A 38 -42.07 14.09 -15.94
N ALA A 39 -43.39 14.20 -16.06
CA ALA A 39 -44.00 14.62 -17.32
C ALA A 39 -43.57 16.05 -17.69
N GLY A 40 -43.48 16.96 -16.71
CA GLY A 40 -42.94 18.30 -16.94
C GLY A 40 -41.48 18.30 -17.41
N ALA A 41 -40.65 17.39 -16.90
CA ALA A 41 -39.26 17.24 -17.37
C ALA A 41 -39.18 16.73 -18.82
N LEU A 42 -40.06 15.80 -19.19
CA LEU A 42 -40.11 15.22 -20.54
C LEU A 42 -40.79 16.15 -21.56
N GLU A 43 -41.65 17.06 -21.11
CA GLU A 43 -42.20 18.15 -21.92
C GLU A 43 -41.11 19.19 -22.21
N ALA A 44 -40.34 19.59 -21.18
CA ALA A 44 -39.31 20.61 -21.27
C ALA A 44 -38.09 20.22 -22.12
N GLU A 45 -37.71 18.93 -22.17
CA GLU A 45 -36.55 18.48 -22.94
C GLU A 45 -36.73 17.08 -23.53
N ASP A 46 -36.14 16.85 -24.70
CA ASP A 46 -36.14 15.54 -25.35
C ASP A 46 -35.08 14.60 -24.75
N TYR A 47 -35.51 13.38 -24.43
CA TYR A 47 -34.65 12.29 -23.96
C TYR A 47 -34.81 11.09 -24.89
N CYS A 48 -33.72 10.34 -25.09
CA CYS A 48 -33.77 9.08 -25.82
C CYS A 48 -34.44 7.99 -24.96
N GLU A 49 -34.10 7.96 -23.67
CA GLU A 49 -34.60 6.98 -22.72
C GLU A 49 -34.78 7.64 -21.34
N VAL A 50 -35.87 7.29 -20.65
CA VAL A 50 -36.09 7.59 -19.24
C VAL A 50 -36.12 6.30 -18.42
N VAL A 51 -35.25 6.21 -17.43
CA VAL A 51 -35.20 5.11 -16.46
C VAL A 51 -35.88 5.57 -15.18
N ILE A 52 -37.03 4.99 -14.89
CA ILE A 52 -37.87 5.31 -13.74
C ILE A 52 -37.73 4.21 -12.70
N LEU A 53 -37.22 4.55 -11.53
CA LEU A 53 -37.16 3.68 -10.38
C LEU A 53 -38.46 3.77 -9.57
N CYS A 54 -38.99 2.61 -9.19
CA CYS A 54 -40.28 2.50 -8.53
C CYS A 54 -40.11 1.70 -7.23
N TYR A 55 -40.43 2.30 -6.09
CA TYR A 55 -40.52 1.55 -4.83
C TYR A 55 -41.79 0.70 -4.83
N THR A 56 -41.64 -0.58 -4.53
CA THR A 56 -42.77 -1.51 -4.34
C THR A 56 -42.84 -1.92 -2.88
N ARG A 57 -43.96 -1.59 -2.21
CA ARG A 57 -44.23 -2.01 -0.82
C ARG A 57 -44.29 -3.54 -0.74
N THR A 58 -44.10 -4.16 0.44
CA THR A 58 -44.08 -5.63 0.57
C THR A 58 -45.38 -6.22 1.10
N ASP A 59 -46.19 -5.40 1.75
CA ASP A 59 -47.47 -5.73 2.39
C ASP A 59 -48.67 -5.78 1.43
N TYR A 60 -48.49 -5.49 0.13
CA TYR A 60 -49.53 -5.77 -0.87
C TYR A 60 -49.66 -7.28 -1.16
N GLU A 61 -48.64 -8.10 -0.83
CA GLU A 61 -48.68 -9.55 -1.08
C GLU A 61 -49.67 -10.29 -0.16
N THR A 62 -50.03 -9.69 0.98
CA THR A 62 -51.03 -10.25 1.91
C THR A 62 -52.48 -10.02 1.47
N ASP A 63 -52.74 -9.14 0.49
CA ASP A 63 -54.09 -8.78 0.05
C ASP A 63 -54.22 -8.89 -1.48
N LYS A 64 -54.32 -10.13 -1.98
CA LYS A 64 -54.25 -10.46 -3.42
C LYS A 64 -55.36 -9.83 -4.29
N HIS A 65 -56.42 -9.30 -3.69
CA HIS A 65 -57.51 -8.62 -4.41
C HIS A 65 -57.45 -7.09 -4.30
N ALA A 66 -56.93 -6.54 -3.21
CA ALA A 66 -56.78 -5.11 -3.01
C ALA A 66 -55.51 -4.60 -3.72
N GLY A 67 -55.64 -4.08 -4.93
CA GLY A 67 -54.48 -3.60 -5.70
C GLY A 67 -54.28 -4.26 -7.07
N SER A 68 -55.25 -5.02 -7.56
CA SER A 68 -55.24 -5.45 -8.97
C SER A 68 -55.47 -4.26 -9.90
N GLN A 69 -55.03 -4.39 -11.16
CA GLN A 69 -55.28 -3.39 -12.20
C GLN A 69 -56.78 -3.08 -12.39
N GLY A 70 -57.63 -4.10 -12.30
CA GLY A 70 -59.08 -3.96 -12.41
C GLY A 70 -59.69 -3.18 -11.24
N ASP A 71 -59.29 -3.50 -10.00
CA ASP A 71 -59.73 -2.79 -8.78
C ASP A 71 -59.31 -1.30 -8.81
N LEU A 72 -58.09 -1.02 -9.27
CA LEU A 72 -57.61 0.36 -9.45
C LEU A 72 -58.47 1.12 -10.47
N ALA A 73 -58.71 0.54 -11.65
CA ALA A 73 -59.46 1.19 -12.72
C ALA A 73 -60.93 1.42 -12.35
N GLU A 74 -61.59 0.43 -11.73
CA GLU A 74 -62.99 0.52 -11.30
C GLU A 74 -63.18 1.60 -10.24
N LYS A 75 -62.35 1.60 -9.19
CA LYS A 75 -62.43 2.62 -8.13
C LYS A 75 -62.09 4.01 -8.63
N LEU A 76 -61.13 4.13 -9.55
CA LEU A 76 -60.81 5.42 -10.17
C LEU A 76 -61.99 5.96 -10.98
N ALA A 77 -62.65 5.09 -11.77
CA ALA A 77 -63.84 5.46 -12.54
C ALA A 77 -65.01 5.89 -11.65
N LEU A 78 -65.20 5.26 -10.48
CA LEU A 78 -66.22 5.67 -9.51
C LEU A 78 -65.96 7.08 -8.95
N ILE A 79 -64.71 7.40 -8.61
CA ILE A 79 -64.32 8.73 -8.10
C ILE A 79 -64.61 9.81 -9.15
N HIS A 80 -64.20 9.59 -10.41
CA HIS A 80 -64.45 10.52 -11.51
C HIS A 80 -65.94 10.62 -11.87
N GLY A 81 -66.66 9.49 -11.89
CA GLY A 81 -68.10 9.45 -12.15
C GLY A 81 -68.93 10.18 -11.08
N SER A 82 -68.41 10.27 -9.86
CA SER A 82 -69.03 10.96 -8.73
C SER A 82 -68.52 12.40 -8.54
N ASN A 83 -67.63 12.89 -9.42
CA ASN A 83 -66.98 14.19 -9.33
C ASN A 83 -66.18 14.44 -8.02
N GLN A 84 -65.65 13.37 -7.41
CA GLN A 84 -64.94 13.43 -6.13
C GLN A 84 -63.41 13.56 -6.26
N GLN A 85 -62.88 13.77 -7.47
CA GLN A 85 -61.43 13.88 -7.73
C GLN A 85 -60.76 15.07 -7.06
N HIS A 86 -61.52 16.04 -6.54
CA HIS A 86 -61.03 17.19 -5.80
C HIS A 86 -61.23 17.05 -4.27
N GLU A 87 -61.86 15.96 -3.81
CA GLU A 87 -62.05 15.68 -2.39
C GLU A 87 -60.79 15.01 -1.81
N TYR A 88 -60.06 15.75 -0.96
CA TYR A 88 -58.78 15.29 -0.43
C TYR A 88 -58.89 13.99 0.39
N SER A 89 -59.95 13.83 1.19
CA SER A 89 -60.18 12.62 1.98
C SER A 89 -60.30 11.37 1.09
N VAL A 90 -61.14 11.45 0.04
CA VAL A 90 -61.38 10.37 -0.91
C VAL A 90 -60.11 10.04 -1.71
N THR A 91 -59.48 11.06 -2.27
CA THR A 91 -58.26 10.87 -3.09
C THR A 91 -57.06 10.38 -2.26
N SER A 92 -56.93 10.83 -1.00
CA SER A 92 -55.87 10.37 -0.11
C SER A 92 -56.06 8.90 0.30
N GLU A 93 -57.29 8.47 0.55
CA GLU A 93 -57.59 7.06 0.83
C GLU A 93 -57.25 6.17 -0.37
N PHE A 94 -57.66 6.60 -1.58
CA PHE A 94 -57.33 5.90 -2.82
C PHE A 94 -55.81 5.77 -3.01
N VAL A 95 -55.08 6.88 -2.84
CA VAL A 95 -53.62 6.90 -3.00
C VAL A 95 -52.94 6.02 -1.96
N SER A 96 -53.38 6.07 -0.70
CA SER A 96 -52.85 5.19 0.36
C SER A 96 -53.03 3.70 0.04
N LYS A 97 -54.16 3.35 -0.59
CA LYS A 97 -54.45 1.97 -1.00
C LYS A 97 -53.55 1.51 -2.15
N PHE A 98 -53.41 2.32 -3.19
CA PHE A 98 -52.80 1.87 -4.45
C PHE A 98 -51.34 2.31 -4.67
N ALA A 99 -50.84 3.35 -4.01
CA ALA A 99 -49.48 3.82 -4.22
C ALA A 99 -48.44 2.73 -3.92
N ASN A 100 -47.35 2.73 -4.67
CA ASN A 100 -46.24 1.77 -4.54
C ASN A 100 -46.66 0.30 -4.75
N THR A 101 -47.72 0.05 -5.53
CA THR A 101 -48.13 -1.30 -5.96
C THR A 101 -47.80 -1.52 -7.44
N PRO A 102 -47.65 -2.78 -7.90
CA PRO A 102 -47.44 -3.08 -9.32
C PRO A 102 -48.52 -2.48 -10.24
N ALA A 103 -49.79 -2.48 -9.80
CA ALA A 103 -50.88 -1.88 -10.57
C ALA A 103 -50.73 -0.37 -10.73
N ALA A 104 -50.27 0.34 -9.69
CA ALA A 104 -49.98 1.77 -9.78
C ALA A 104 -48.79 2.07 -10.70
N HIS A 105 -47.71 1.28 -10.63
CA HIS A 105 -46.56 1.41 -11.52
C HIS A 105 -46.95 1.29 -12.98
N GLU A 106 -47.75 0.27 -13.30
CA GLU A 106 -48.21 0.01 -14.66
C GLU A 106 -49.25 1.03 -15.13
N HIS A 107 -50.17 1.46 -14.27
CA HIS A 107 -51.08 2.58 -14.57
C HIS A 107 -50.28 3.84 -14.94
N TYR A 108 -49.31 4.21 -14.10
CA TYR A 108 -48.48 5.39 -14.31
C TYR A 108 -47.67 5.30 -15.61
N ALA A 109 -47.04 4.15 -15.89
CA ALA A 109 -46.29 3.94 -17.12
C ALA A 109 -47.15 4.07 -18.38
N ARG A 110 -48.38 3.51 -18.36
CA ARG A 110 -49.34 3.66 -19.46
C ARG A 110 -49.76 5.11 -19.65
N TRP A 111 -50.14 5.79 -18.58
CA TRP A 111 -50.49 7.21 -18.61
C TRP A 111 -49.36 8.08 -19.15
N LEU A 112 -48.11 7.85 -18.71
CA LEU A 112 -46.95 8.62 -19.16
C LEU A 112 -46.67 8.38 -20.65
N LYS A 113 -46.79 7.12 -21.11
CA LYS A 113 -46.63 6.77 -22.52
C LYS A 113 -47.67 7.46 -23.41
N ASP A 114 -48.93 7.45 -23.01
CA ASP A 114 -50.00 8.13 -23.75
C ASP A 114 -49.76 9.65 -23.78
N LYS A 115 -49.33 10.23 -22.65
CA LYS A 115 -48.96 11.64 -22.57
C LYS A 115 -47.83 12.01 -23.54
N LEU A 116 -46.76 11.21 -23.60
CA LEU A 116 -45.65 11.44 -24.54
C LEU A 116 -46.09 11.34 -25.99
N GLN A 117 -47.00 10.41 -26.32
CA GLN A 117 -47.58 10.31 -27.65
C GLN A 117 -48.37 11.58 -28.02
N THR A 118 -49.18 12.10 -27.09
CA THR A 118 -49.92 13.37 -27.33
C THR A 118 -48.98 14.57 -27.53
N LEU A 119 -47.80 14.54 -26.91
CA LEU A 119 -46.77 15.57 -27.07
C LEU A 119 -45.85 15.35 -28.29
N GLY A 120 -46.05 14.27 -29.06
CA GLY A 120 -45.21 13.94 -30.22
C GLY A 120 -43.78 13.53 -29.86
N LYS A 121 -43.51 13.14 -28.61
CA LYS A 121 -42.17 12.79 -28.10
C LYS A 121 -41.86 11.31 -28.37
N ARG A 122 -40.61 11.03 -28.76
CA ARG A 122 -40.09 9.67 -29.02
C ARG A 122 -39.08 9.25 -27.94
N THR A 123 -39.55 9.14 -26.70
CA THR A 123 -38.74 8.71 -25.54
C THR A 123 -39.09 7.28 -25.16
N ASP A 124 -38.09 6.41 -24.99
CA ASP A 124 -38.30 5.06 -24.44
C ASP A 124 -38.43 5.11 -22.90
N ILE A 125 -39.34 4.32 -22.33
CA ILE A 125 -39.59 4.30 -20.89
C ILE A 125 -39.15 2.95 -20.32
N SER A 126 -38.12 2.97 -19.48
CA SER A 126 -37.65 1.81 -18.71
C SER A 126 -38.10 1.91 -17.26
N LEU A 127 -39.10 1.14 -16.88
CA LEU A 127 -39.59 1.10 -15.50
C LEU A 127 -38.90 -0.03 -14.72
N LYS A 128 -38.26 0.30 -13.61
CA LYS A 128 -37.55 -0.64 -12.73
C LYS A 128 -38.17 -0.64 -11.35
N SER A 129 -39.01 -1.65 -11.09
CA SER A 129 -39.59 -1.91 -9.78
C SER A 129 -38.55 -2.52 -8.84
N GLU A 130 -38.39 -1.92 -7.66
CA GLU A 130 -37.42 -2.31 -6.66
C GLU A 130 -38.13 -2.53 -5.31
N LYS A 131 -37.85 -3.67 -4.68
CA LYS A 131 -38.34 -3.98 -3.33
C LYS A 131 -37.30 -3.48 -2.33
N LEU A 132 -37.65 -2.44 -1.57
CA LEU A 132 -36.82 -1.91 -0.48
C LEU A 132 -37.32 -2.45 0.86
N ARG A 133 -36.45 -2.52 1.88
CA ARG A 133 -36.86 -2.91 3.25
C ARG A 133 -37.93 -1.96 3.79
N GLU A 134 -37.77 -0.67 3.50
CA GLU A 134 -38.69 0.42 3.79
C GLU A 134 -38.46 1.55 2.77
N LEU A 135 -39.37 2.53 2.70
CA LEU A 135 -39.31 3.61 1.70
C LEU A 135 -37.98 4.40 1.73
N ASN A 136 -37.34 4.50 2.91
CA ASN A 136 -36.08 5.23 3.12
C ASN A 136 -34.88 4.29 3.37
N ASP A 137 -34.91 3.05 2.88
CA ASP A 137 -33.78 2.11 2.90
C ASP A 137 -32.60 2.67 2.08
N SER A 138 -31.75 3.46 2.73
CA SER A 138 -30.66 4.18 2.05
C SER A 138 -29.70 3.26 1.28
N GLU A 139 -29.38 2.08 1.82
CA GLU A 139 -28.55 1.08 1.14
C GLU A 139 -29.25 0.52 -0.10
N GLY A 140 -30.52 0.16 0.03
CA GLY A 140 -31.34 -0.33 -1.07
C GLY A 140 -31.46 0.71 -2.18
N ILE A 141 -31.81 1.95 -1.82
CA ILE A 141 -31.95 3.08 -2.76
C ILE A 141 -30.62 3.33 -3.49
N TYR A 142 -29.49 3.35 -2.77
CA TYR A 142 -28.16 3.51 -3.37
C TYR A 142 -27.83 2.39 -4.35
N ALA A 143 -28.05 1.14 -3.96
CA ALA A 143 -27.80 -0.01 -4.84
C ALA A 143 -28.66 0.06 -6.12
N CYS A 144 -29.92 0.47 -6.02
CA CYS A 144 -30.82 0.64 -7.17
C CYS A 144 -30.35 1.77 -8.11
N ALA A 145 -30.04 2.94 -7.54
CA ALA A 145 -29.56 4.10 -8.29
C ALA A 145 -28.25 3.79 -9.03
N MET A 146 -27.31 3.11 -8.37
CA MET A 146 -26.05 2.65 -8.98
C MET A 146 -26.29 1.65 -10.11
N ARG A 147 -27.16 0.65 -9.93
CA ARG A 147 -27.51 -0.29 -11.02
C ARG A 147 -28.12 0.42 -12.24
N ALA A 148 -28.96 1.43 -12.02
CA ALA A 148 -29.53 2.23 -13.10
C ALA A 148 -28.44 3.03 -13.83
N LEU A 149 -27.56 3.71 -13.09
CA LEU A 149 -26.46 4.47 -13.66
C LEU A 149 -25.46 3.56 -14.41
N ASP A 150 -25.09 2.42 -13.83
CA ASP A 150 -24.20 1.41 -14.45
C ASP A 150 -24.77 0.88 -15.77
N SER A 151 -26.08 0.65 -15.82
CA SER A 151 -26.79 0.22 -17.02
C SER A 151 -26.64 1.24 -18.15
N VAL A 152 -26.83 2.53 -17.85
CA VAL A 152 -26.69 3.62 -18.83
C VAL A 152 -25.23 3.85 -19.19
N ALA A 153 -24.31 3.73 -18.24
CA ALA A 153 -22.87 3.84 -18.46
C ALA A 153 -22.37 2.79 -19.48
N LYS A 154 -22.94 1.58 -19.48
CA LYS A 154 -22.58 0.48 -20.42
C LYS A 154 -23.05 0.67 -21.87
N THR A 155 -24.04 1.53 -22.12
CA THR A 155 -24.52 1.80 -23.48
C THR A 155 -23.39 2.37 -24.36
N ALA A 156 -23.37 2.13 -25.68
CA ALA A 156 -22.37 2.73 -26.56
C ALA A 156 -22.75 4.16 -27.01
N GLY A 157 -21.76 4.99 -27.30
CA GLY A 157 -21.90 6.36 -27.84
C GLY A 157 -21.69 7.48 -26.80
N ASP A 158 -21.64 8.73 -27.27
CA ASP A 158 -21.61 9.91 -26.39
C ASP A 158 -22.97 10.11 -25.73
N LYS A 159 -22.97 10.46 -24.44
CA LYS A 159 -24.17 10.48 -23.60
C LYS A 159 -24.18 11.63 -22.62
N LEU A 160 -25.37 12.17 -22.40
CA LEU A 160 -25.67 13.04 -21.27
C LEU A 160 -26.68 12.36 -20.35
N VAL A 161 -26.29 12.18 -19.09
CA VAL A 161 -27.17 11.60 -18.05
C VAL A 161 -27.70 12.70 -17.14
N THR A 162 -29.01 12.81 -17.09
CA THR A 162 -29.71 13.74 -16.21
C THR A 162 -30.23 12.96 -15.02
N LEU A 163 -29.73 13.28 -13.82
CA LEU A 163 -30.22 12.70 -12.57
C LEU A 163 -31.23 13.68 -11.96
N TYR A 164 -32.46 13.21 -11.80
CA TYR A 164 -33.55 14.04 -11.30
C TYR A 164 -33.75 13.79 -9.81
N LEU A 165 -33.37 14.78 -8.99
CA LEU A 165 -33.39 14.64 -7.53
C LEU A 165 -34.80 14.64 -6.95
N SER A 166 -35.76 15.23 -7.65
CA SER A 166 -37.18 15.31 -7.25
C SER A 166 -38.03 14.89 -8.44
N PRO A 167 -38.67 13.72 -8.42
CA PRO A 167 -39.47 13.24 -7.30
C PRO A 167 -38.76 12.22 -6.42
N GLY A 168 -39.31 11.99 -5.23
CA GLY A 168 -38.81 11.01 -4.26
C GLY A 168 -38.80 11.55 -2.84
N THR A 169 -38.27 10.75 -1.90
CA THR A 169 -38.01 11.22 -0.53
C THR A 169 -36.72 12.03 -0.47
N PRO A 170 -36.48 12.82 0.59
CA PRO A 170 -35.19 13.50 0.78
C PRO A 170 -33.99 12.54 0.74
N VAL A 171 -34.15 11.29 1.19
CA VAL A 171 -33.12 10.26 1.11
C VAL A 171 -32.84 9.89 -0.34
N MET A 172 -33.86 9.71 -1.18
CA MET A 172 -33.69 9.44 -2.61
C MET A 172 -32.97 10.59 -3.34
N ALA A 173 -33.33 11.85 -3.02
CA ALA A 173 -32.67 13.03 -3.57
C ALA A 173 -31.18 13.07 -3.19
N PHE A 174 -30.87 12.83 -1.92
CA PHE A 174 -29.48 12.72 -1.44
C PHE A 174 -28.71 11.62 -2.16
N ILE A 175 -29.32 10.44 -2.35
CA ILE A 175 -28.69 9.33 -3.05
C ILE A 175 -28.44 9.65 -4.53
N TRP A 176 -29.32 10.38 -5.22
CA TRP A 176 -29.01 10.83 -6.59
C TRP A 176 -27.81 11.77 -6.65
N ALA A 177 -27.73 12.72 -5.71
CA ALA A 177 -26.57 13.61 -5.58
C ALA A 177 -25.26 12.82 -5.31
N LEU A 178 -25.31 11.81 -4.44
CA LEU A 178 -24.17 10.93 -4.15
C LEU A 178 -23.79 10.07 -5.37
N THR A 179 -24.78 9.48 -6.04
CA THR A 179 -24.61 8.63 -7.23
C THR A 179 -24.02 9.43 -8.41
N ALA A 180 -24.28 10.74 -8.48
CA ALA A 180 -23.71 11.63 -9.46
C ALA A 180 -22.17 11.68 -9.41
N LEU A 181 -21.56 11.33 -8.28
CA LEU A 181 -20.11 11.29 -8.11
C LEU A 181 -19.47 10.04 -8.74
N ALA A 182 -20.25 8.98 -9.01
CA ALA A 182 -19.79 7.79 -9.71
C ALA A 182 -19.71 8.00 -11.23
N HIS A 183 -18.85 7.26 -11.95
CA HIS A 183 -18.64 7.41 -13.41
C HIS A 183 -18.28 8.84 -13.86
N PRO A 184 -17.17 9.46 -13.41
CA PRO A 184 -16.89 10.88 -13.68
C PRO A 184 -16.60 11.21 -15.16
N SER A 185 -16.28 10.23 -16.00
CA SER A 185 -16.19 10.44 -17.46
C SER A 185 -17.54 10.55 -18.17
N LEU A 186 -18.63 10.17 -17.50
CA LEU A 186 -19.97 10.32 -18.04
C LEU A 186 -20.40 11.79 -17.87
N LYS A 187 -20.84 12.45 -18.94
CA LYS A 187 -21.40 13.80 -18.83
C LYS A 187 -22.71 13.67 -18.03
N LYS A 188 -22.75 14.27 -16.85
CA LYS A 188 -23.90 14.22 -15.95
C LYS A 188 -24.34 15.62 -15.60
N ARG A 189 -25.64 15.79 -15.37
CA ARG A 189 -26.21 16.99 -14.74
C ARG A 189 -27.29 16.59 -13.74
N LEU A 190 -27.53 17.48 -12.79
CA LEU A 190 -28.59 17.34 -11.79
C LEU A 190 -29.70 18.33 -12.09
N ILE A 191 -30.95 17.88 -11.95
CA ILE A 191 -32.13 18.75 -12.04
C ILE A 191 -33.06 18.55 -10.84
N VAL A 192 -33.84 19.57 -10.52
CA VAL A 192 -34.87 19.60 -9.47
C VAL A 192 -36.11 20.34 -9.97
N SER A 193 -37.28 20.06 -9.37
CA SER A 193 -38.53 20.79 -9.63
C SER A 193 -39.03 21.41 -8.33
N PRO A 194 -38.54 22.63 -8.00
CA PRO A 194 -38.85 23.27 -6.72
C PRO A 194 -40.25 23.90 -6.70
N VAL A 195 -40.84 24.18 -7.87
CA VAL A 195 -42.11 24.89 -8.01
C VAL A 195 -43.06 24.09 -8.92
N ILE A 196 -44.27 23.82 -8.41
CA ILE A 196 -45.32 23.12 -9.16
C ILE A 196 -45.67 23.91 -10.43
N GLY A 197 -45.74 23.22 -11.56
CA GLY A 197 -46.14 23.78 -12.86
C GLY A 197 -45.03 24.54 -13.60
N LYS A 198 -43.82 24.64 -13.04
CA LYS A 198 -42.64 25.18 -13.74
C LYS A 198 -41.77 24.04 -14.29
N PRO A 199 -41.00 24.29 -15.38
CA PRO A 199 -40.02 23.31 -15.87
C PRO A 199 -38.93 23.05 -14.82
N PRO A 200 -38.29 21.87 -14.83
CA PRO A 200 -37.20 21.57 -13.92
C PRO A 200 -36.01 22.50 -14.12
N GLU A 201 -35.33 22.81 -13.02
CA GLU A 201 -34.16 23.68 -12.97
C GLU A 201 -32.90 22.84 -12.77
N ALA A 202 -31.82 23.19 -13.47
CA ALA A 202 -30.52 22.56 -13.29
C ALA A 202 -29.83 23.07 -12.03
N ILE A 203 -29.25 22.16 -11.26
CA ILE A 203 -28.43 22.50 -10.08
C ILE A 203 -27.02 21.96 -10.26
N SER A 204 -26.07 22.58 -9.56
CA SER A 204 -24.69 22.11 -9.48
C SER A 204 -24.43 21.58 -8.07
N LEU A 205 -23.64 20.51 -7.97
CA LEU A 205 -23.05 20.14 -6.69
C LEU A 205 -22.03 21.22 -6.28
N PRO A 206 -21.79 21.40 -4.96
CA PRO A 206 -20.73 22.28 -4.49
C PRO A 206 -19.40 21.95 -5.19
N ALA A 207 -18.66 22.98 -5.61
CA ALA A 207 -17.39 22.82 -6.33
C ALA A 207 -16.42 21.91 -5.55
N GLU A 208 -16.36 22.04 -4.22
CA GLU A 208 -15.54 21.18 -3.36
C GLU A 208 -15.87 19.68 -3.48
N TRP A 209 -17.13 19.30 -3.69
CA TRP A 209 -17.51 17.89 -3.86
C TRP A 209 -17.08 17.37 -5.23
N LEU A 210 -17.22 18.20 -6.27
CA LEU A 210 -16.76 17.88 -7.61
C LEU A 210 -15.23 17.80 -7.67
N GLU A 211 -14.52 18.67 -6.95
CA GLU A 211 -13.06 18.63 -6.82
C GLU A 211 -12.61 17.42 -6.01
N ARG A 212 -13.21 17.13 -4.84
CA ARG A 212 -12.85 15.94 -4.03
C ARG A 212 -12.98 14.63 -4.80
N HIS A 213 -13.99 14.50 -5.66
CA HIS A 213 -14.24 13.27 -6.42
C HIS A 213 -13.67 13.30 -7.86
N GLY A 214 -13.43 14.48 -8.43
CA GLY A 214 -12.82 14.69 -9.75
C GLY A 214 -11.29 14.78 -9.72
N VAL A 215 -10.72 15.39 -8.67
CA VAL A 215 -9.26 15.42 -8.41
C VAL A 215 -8.79 14.06 -7.94
N SER A 216 -9.57 13.36 -7.10
CA SER A 216 -9.25 11.98 -6.70
C SER A 216 -9.15 11.03 -7.90
N GLN A 217 -9.94 11.24 -8.98
CA GLN A 217 -9.83 10.41 -10.19
C GLN A 217 -8.88 10.92 -11.27
N SER A 218 -8.65 12.23 -11.44
CA SER A 218 -7.59 12.72 -12.33
C SER A 218 -6.19 12.38 -11.78
N ALA A 219 -6.02 12.41 -10.45
CA ALA A 219 -4.89 11.83 -9.76
C ALA A 219 -4.84 10.28 -9.83
N ALA A 220 -5.99 9.63 -10.02
CA ALA A 220 -6.08 8.19 -10.25
C ALA A 220 -5.79 7.75 -11.70
N ARG A 221 -5.80 8.68 -12.68
CA ARG A 221 -5.57 8.37 -14.10
C ARG A 221 -4.10 8.45 -14.53
N ASN A 222 -3.26 9.16 -13.77
CA ASN A 222 -1.79 9.15 -13.93
C ASN A 222 -1.10 8.71 -12.62
N THR A 223 -1.49 7.55 -12.10
CA THR A 223 -0.94 6.99 -10.87
C THR A 223 0.50 6.49 -10.99
N HIS A 224 1.09 6.62 -12.17
CA HIS A 224 2.48 6.28 -12.44
C HIS A 224 3.47 7.43 -12.21
N ASP A 225 3.00 8.68 -12.02
CA ASP A 225 3.88 9.85 -11.91
C ASP A 225 4.13 10.26 -10.46
N GLY A 226 5.26 10.91 -10.20
CA GLY A 226 5.71 11.35 -8.87
C GLY A 226 4.94 12.53 -8.26
N PHE A 227 5.49 13.10 -7.20
CA PHE A 227 4.98 14.28 -6.50
C PHE A 227 5.93 15.46 -6.69
N ASP A 228 5.41 16.68 -6.87
CA ASP A 228 6.27 17.86 -6.81
C ASP A 228 6.91 17.99 -5.42
N VAL A 229 6.12 17.71 -4.39
CA VAL A 229 6.56 17.68 -2.99
C VAL A 229 5.95 16.51 -2.25
N THR A 230 6.79 15.78 -1.49
CA THR A 230 6.33 14.75 -0.56
C THR A 230 6.62 15.17 0.88
N PHE A 231 5.57 15.27 1.70
CA PHE A 231 5.69 15.43 3.14
C PHE A 231 5.83 14.07 3.80
N HIS A 232 6.81 13.92 4.69
CA HIS A 232 7.06 12.71 5.45
C HIS A 232 6.89 12.98 6.93
N LEU A 233 5.89 12.38 7.57
CA LEU A 233 5.90 12.32 9.03
C LEU A 233 7.12 11.53 9.48
N PHE A 234 7.95 12.14 10.31
CA PHE A 234 9.24 11.60 10.69
C PHE A 234 9.38 11.56 12.21
N GLY A 235 9.90 10.45 12.72
CA GLY A 235 10.03 10.16 14.15
C GLY A 235 11.08 9.08 14.38
N GLU A 236 10.90 8.26 15.41
CA GLU A 236 11.87 7.21 15.79
C GLU A 236 12.19 6.23 14.64
N GLN A 237 11.18 5.85 13.86
CA GLN A 237 11.34 4.92 12.74
C GLN A 237 11.62 5.66 11.43
N ARG A 238 12.78 5.37 10.82
CA ARG A 238 13.26 6.01 9.59
C ARG A 238 12.81 5.31 8.31
N MET A 239 12.59 3.99 8.39
CA MET A 239 12.24 3.14 7.24
C MET A 239 11.05 3.66 6.43
N PRO A 240 9.93 4.11 7.03
CA PRO A 240 8.80 4.56 6.24
C PRO A 240 9.10 5.76 5.33
N SER A 241 10.03 6.63 5.74
CA SER A 241 10.42 7.76 4.92
C SER A 241 11.32 7.34 3.76
N LEU A 242 12.26 6.42 4.00
CA LEU A 242 13.05 5.80 2.92
C LEU A 242 12.15 5.12 1.88
N LEU A 243 11.13 4.39 2.33
CA LEU A 243 10.15 3.77 1.44
C LEU A 243 9.41 4.83 0.62
N GLY A 244 9.01 5.95 1.22
CA GLY A 244 8.38 7.06 0.51
C GLY A 244 9.28 7.64 -0.59
N ILE A 245 10.56 7.89 -0.29
CA ILE A 245 11.56 8.42 -1.25
C ILE A 245 11.74 7.46 -2.43
N ARG A 246 11.77 6.14 -2.19
CA ARG A 246 11.99 5.13 -3.24
C ARG A 246 10.73 4.81 -4.04
N GLN A 247 9.57 4.82 -3.38
CA GLN A 247 8.28 4.45 -3.99
C GLN A 247 7.84 5.47 -5.03
N PHE A 248 8.01 6.77 -4.72
CA PHE A 248 7.48 7.86 -5.53
C PHE A 248 8.61 8.82 -5.90
N ALA A 249 8.74 9.15 -7.18
CA ALA A 249 9.62 10.24 -7.59
C ALA A 249 9.15 11.54 -6.94
N SER A 250 10.05 12.36 -6.41
CA SER A 250 9.67 13.67 -5.92
C SER A 250 10.75 14.71 -6.08
N SER A 251 10.38 15.93 -6.45
CA SER A 251 11.34 17.03 -6.60
C SER A 251 11.76 17.63 -5.26
N GLN A 252 10.96 17.44 -4.21
CA GLN A 252 11.24 17.90 -2.86
C GLN A 252 10.68 16.93 -1.82
N HIS A 253 11.50 16.61 -0.81
CA HIS A 253 11.10 15.86 0.37
C HIS A 253 11.14 16.78 1.60
N VAL A 254 9.98 16.94 2.25
CA VAL A 254 9.82 17.73 3.47
C VAL A 254 9.58 16.79 4.64
N PHE A 255 10.48 16.78 5.62
CA PHE A 255 10.36 15.95 6.81
C PHE A 255 9.67 16.74 7.91
N VAL A 256 8.48 16.28 8.30
CA VAL A 256 7.68 16.87 9.37
C VAL A 256 8.07 16.18 10.67
N ASN A 257 8.85 16.86 11.51
CA ASN A 257 9.50 16.25 12.67
C ASN A 257 9.52 17.14 13.92
N SER A 258 9.71 16.51 15.08
CA SER A 258 10.03 17.23 16.31
C SER A 258 11.53 17.46 16.42
N LYS A 259 11.93 18.32 17.36
CA LYS A 259 13.35 18.59 17.66
C LYS A 259 14.13 17.35 18.12
N ASP A 260 13.44 16.37 18.71
CA ASP A 260 14.05 15.14 19.22
C ASP A 260 14.41 14.15 18.11
N PHE A 261 13.81 14.29 16.92
CA PHE A 261 13.99 13.39 15.79
C PHE A 261 14.39 14.16 14.51
N PRO A 262 15.60 14.74 14.44
CA PRO A 262 16.09 15.40 13.22
C PRO A 262 16.18 14.42 12.05
N ALA A 263 15.82 14.88 10.85
CA ALA A 263 15.77 14.07 9.64
C ALA A 263 17.04 14.17 8.77
N ALA A 264 18.11 14.81 9.28
CA ALA A 264 19.34 15.04 8.53
C ALA A 264 19.96 13.74 7.94
N CYS A 265 19.79 12.59 8.60
CA CYS A 265 20.25 11.30 8.08
C CYS A 265 19.63 10.92 6.73
N MET A 266 18.44 11.45 6.42
CA MET A 266 17.72 11.13 5.19
C MET A 266 18.34 11.77 3.93
N ARG A 267 19.21 12.79 4.10
CA ARG A 267 19.93 13.42 2.99
C ARG A 267 20.76 12.43 2.18
N ALA A 268 21.29 11.37 2.82
CA ALA A 268 22.07 10.35 2.13
C ALA A 268 21.27 9.55 1.07
N PHE A 269 19.93 9.59 1.14
CA PHE A 269 19.03 8.87 0.24
C PHE A 269 18.32 9.80 -0.75
N ILE A 270 18.55 11.10 -0.64
CA ILE A 270 17.97 12.13 -1.48
C ILE A 270 19.07 12.59 -2.41
N HIS A 271 18.98 12.19 -3.67
CA HIS A 271 19.95 12.54 -4.69
C HIS A 271 19.62 13.92 -5.27
N ASP A 272 18.89 13.98 -6.39
CA ASP A 272 18.65 15.21 -7.14
C ASP A 272 17.47 16.06 -6.62
N ALA A 273 16.85 15.63 -5.50
CA ALA A 273 15.67 16.29 -4.94
C ALA A 273 16.02 17.21 -3.77
N ASN A 274 15.18 18.22 -3.55
CA ASN A 274 15.36 19.17 -2.46
C ASN A 274 15.00 18.55 -1.11
N PHE A 275 15.83 18.79 -0.09
CA PHE A 275 15.57 18.38 1.29
C PHE A 275 15.12 19.59 2.13
N ALA A 276 14.05 19.42 2.91
CA ALA A 276 13.65 20.38 3.93
C ALA A 276 13.18 19.68 5.21
N GLU A 277 13.31 20.37 6.34
CA GLU A 277 12.72 19.96 7.62
C GLU A 277 11.67 20.99 8.04
N LEU A 278 10.54 20.49 8.54
CA LEU A 278 9.41 21.27 9.03
C LEU A 278 9.19 20.92 10.50
N ALA A 279 9.74 21.74 11.38
CA ALA A 279 9.67 21.52 12.82
C ALA A 279 8.25 21.73 13.36
N VAL A 280 7.68 20.70 13.98
CA VAL A 280 6.32 20.69 14.56
C VAL A 280 6.35 20.31 16.04
N ASP A 281 5.28 20.65 16.77
CA ASP A 281 4.97 20.00 18.04
C ASP A 281 4.30 18.64 17.75
N PRO A 282 4.96 17.51 18.09
CA PRO A 282 4.42 16.19 17.80
C PRO A 282 3.16 15.84 18.59
N TRP A 283 2.78 16.66 19.58
CA TRP A 283 1.60 16.46 20.42
C TRP A 283 0.49 17.47 20.15
N ASP A 284 0.65 18.33 19.14
CA ASP A 284 -0.37 19.29 18.70
C ASP A 284 -0.73 19.03 17.22
N ALA A 285 -1.88 18.40 17.00
CA ALA A 285 -2.36 18.12 15.66
C ALA A 285 -2.68 19.40 14.86
N HIS A 286 -3.04 20.50 15.54
CA HIS A 286 -3.32 21.77 14.90
C HIS A 286 -2.02 22.44 14.42
N ASP A 287 -0.98 22.46 15.25
CA ASP A 287 0.36 22.96 14.85
C ASP A 287 0.88 22.22 13.61
N VAL A 288 0.77 20.88 13.60
CA VAL A 288 1.15 20.06 12.45
C VAL A 288 0.36 20.44 11.21
N GLN A 289 -0.96 20.60 11.34
CA GLN A 289 -1.83 20.97 10.23
C GLN A 289 -1.47 22.34 9.66
N GLU A 290 -1.40 23.36 10.52
CA GLU A 290 -1.12 24.74 10.11
C GLU A 290 0.23 24.87 9.43
N LYS A 291 1.27 24.21 9.95
CA LYS A 291 2.62 24.27 9.38
C LYS A 291 2.70 23.58 8.02
N ILE A 292 2.07 22.42 7.83
CA ILE A 292 2.04 21.75 6.52
C ILE A 292 1.31 22.64 5.50
N ILE A 293 0.14 23.19 5.85
CA ILE A 293 -0.61 24.11 4.98
C ILE A 293 0.19 25.37 4.67
N GLY A 294 0.82 25.97 5.69
CA GLY A 294 1.66 27.16 5.57
C GLY A 294 2.82 26.93 4.61
N HIS A 295 3.53 25.80 4.73
CA HIS A 295 4.59 25.42 3.79
C HIS A 295 4.03 25.18 2.38
N ALA A 296 2.92 24.44 2.25
CA ALA A 296 2.32 24.12 0.95
C ALA A 296 1.87 25.36 0.16
N ARG A 297 1.47 26.45 0.83
CA ARG A 297 1.11 27.73 0.19
C ARG A 297 2.27 28.42 -0.54
N THR A 298 3.52 28.05 -0.23
CA THR A 298 4.71 28.57 -0.93
C THR A 298 4.97 27.86 -2.26
N LEU A 299 4.28 26.75 -2.52
CA LEU A 299 4.45 25.95 -3.73
C LEU A 299 3.68 26.55 -4.92
N PRO A 300 4.09 26.25 -6.16
CA PRO A 300 3.36 26.66 -7.35
C PRO A 300 1.89 26.19 -7.34
N ALA A 301 1.01 26.97 -7.94
CA ALA A 301 -0.40 26.60 -8.09
C ALA A 301 -0.52 25.28 -8.87
N GLY A 302 -1.31 24.34 -8.34
CA GLY A 302 -1.51 23.02 -8.93
C GLY A 302 -0.40 22.00 -8.63
N ALA A 303 0.57 22.31 -7.75
CA ALA A 303 1.59 21.36 -7.31
C ALA A 303 0.94 20.09 -6.74
N ARG A 304 1.43 18.93 -7.20
CA ARG A 304 0.97 17.62 -6.75
C ARG A 304 1.68 17.22 -5.47
N ILE A 305 0.92 17.15 -4.38
CA ILE A 305 1.46 16.92 -3.04
C ILE A 305 1.17 15.49 -2.58
N GLY A 306 2.21 14.79 -2.13
CA GLY A 306 2.11 13.50 -1.43
C GLY A 306 2.31 13.68 0.07
N VAL A 307 1.57 12.94 0.90
CA VAL A 307 1.73 12.96 2.36
C VAL A 307 1.88 11.54 2.89
N ASN A 308 3.10 11.19 3.30
CA ASN A 308 3.39 9.92 3.97
C ASN A 308 3.02 10.01 5.45
N LEU A 309 1.97 9.29 5.82
CA LEU A 309 1.37 9.30 7.15
C LEU A 309 1.94 8.22 8.09
N THR A 310 2.95 7.46 7.65
CA THR A 310 3.36 6.25 8.38
C THR A 310 4.18 6.54 9.65
N GLY A 311 4.99 7.60 9.62
CA GLY A 311 5.86 7.97 10.75
C GLY A 311 5.20 8.94 11.72
N GLY A 312 5.99 9.40 12.70
CA GLY A 312 5.54 10.36 13.70
C GLY A 312 4.57 9.77 14.74
N THR A 313 3.94 10.65 15.52
CA THR A 313 2.92 10.27 16.51
C THR A 313 1.53 10.18 15.87
N LYS A 314 0.56 9.65 16.61
CA LYS A 314 -0.85 9.64 16.17
C LYS A 314 -1.45 11.05 16.01
N LEU A 315 -0.96 12.03 16.77
CA LEU A 315 -1.43 13.42 16.63
C LEU A 315 -0.81 14.08 15.39
N MET A 316 0.45 13.77 15.07
CA MET A 316 1.04 14.13 13.77
C MET A 316 0.26 13.51 12.61
N PHE A 317 -0.12 12.22 12.73
CA PHE A 317 -0.98 11.55 11.75
C PHE A 317 -2.30 12.32 11.54
N ALA A 318 -3.00 12.65 12.62
CA ALA A 318 -4.27 13.36 12.55
C ALA A 318 -4.13 14.75 11.90
N GLY A 319 -3.11 15.51 12.32
CA GLY A 319 -2.83 16.85 11.78
C GLY A 319 -2.46 16.81 10.29
N ALA A 320 -1.58 15.89 9.89
CA ALA A 320 -1.17 15.76 8.49
C ALA A 320 -2.27 15.20 7.58
N LEU A 321 -3.11 14.28 8.07
CA LEU A 321 -4.29 13.85 7.32
C LEU A 321 -5.30 14.98 7.15
N SER A 322 -5.48 15.81 8.17
CA SER A 322 -6.30 17.03 8.11
C SER A 322 -5.74 18.02 7.08
N ALA A 323 -4.43 18.27 7.10
CA ALA A 323 -3.75 19.12 6.12
C ALA A 323 -3.87 18.57 4.70
N ALA A 324 -3.66 17.25 4.51
CA ALA A 324 -3.77 16.61 3.21
C ALA A 324 -5.16 16.82 2.60
N ARG A 325 -6.22 16.67 3.41
CA ARG A 325 -7.61 16.94 2.99
C ARG A 325 -7.83 18.40 2.61
N ALA A 326 -7.31 19.34 3.40
CA ALA A 326 -7.44 20.77 3.13
C ALA A 326 -6.70 21.21 1.84
N LEU A 327 -5.62 20.51 1.49
CA LEU A 327 -4.78 20.83 0.33
C LEU A 327 -5.16 20.03 -0.93
N GLY A 328 -6.07 19.07 -0.84
CA GLY A 328 -6.30 18.09 -1.92
C GLY A 328 -5.08 17.21 -2.21
N ALA A 329 -4.18 17.06 -1.24
CA ALA A 329 -2.99 16.21 -1.34
C ALA A 329 -3.35 14.73 -1.25
N ILE A 330 -2.43 13.86 -1.66
CA ILE A 330 -2.63 12.40 -1.65
C ILE A 330 -1.99 11.79 -0.39
N PRO A 331 -2.79 11.40 0.62
CA PRO A 331 -2.28 10.73 1.82
C PRO A 331 -2.03 9.25 1.57
N PHE A 332 -0.85 8.76 1.95
CA PHE A 332 -0.50 7.34 1.85
C PHE A 332 0.22 6.81 3.10
N TYR A 333 0.10 5.51 3.33
CA TYR A 333 0.62 4.81 4.50
C TYR A 333 1.30 3.50 4.09
N PHE A 334 2.49 3.24 4.62
CA PHE A 334 3.24 2.00 4.37
C PHE A 334 2.91 0.94 5.42
N ASP A 335 2.33 -0.16 4.96
CA ASP A 335 2.17 -1.39 5.71
C ASP A 335 3.31 -2.34 5.35
N SER A 336 4.39 -2.30 6.13
CA SER A 336 5.57 -3.17 5.94
C SER A 336 5.23 -4.65 6.12
N ARG A 337 4.25 -4.99 6.98
CA ARG A 337 3.89 -6.38 7.26
C ARG A 337 3.25 -7.03 6.05
N ASN A 338 2.30 -6.32 5.44
CA ASN A 338 1.57 -6.77 4.24
C ASN A 338 2.24 -6.33 2.92
N GLN A 339 3.35 -5.59 3.01
CA GLN A 339 4.15 -5.12 1.88
C GLN A 339 3.36 -4.27 0.89
N ARG A 340 2.51 -3.39 1.44
CA ARG A 340 1.63 -2.53 0.67
C ARG A 340 1.77 -1.08 1.07
N VAL A 341 1.71 -0.18 0.10
CA VAL A 341 1.40 1.23 0.35
C VAL A 341 -0.08 1.43 0.09
N THR A 342 -0.80 1.96 1.09
CA THR A 342 -2.24 2.20 1.06
C THR A 342 -2.51 3.68 0.94
N TYR A 343 -3.31 4.07 -0.04
CA TYR A 343 -3.81 5.43 -0.21
C TYR A 343 -5.05 5.61 0.66
N VAL A 344 -4.96 6.48 1.66
CA VAL A 344 -5.96 6.56 2.74
C VAL A 344 -7.29 7.13 2.25
N ASP A 345 -7.27 7.94 1.20
CA ASP A 345 -8.43 8.61 0.60
C ASP A 345 -9.25 7.72 -0.34
N SER A 346 -8.60 6.78 -1.02
CA SER A 346 -9.16 5.96 -2.09
C SER A 346 -9.19 4.46 -1.77
N LEU A 347 -8.57 4.05 -0.65
CA LEU A 347 -8.40 2.66 -0.23
C LEU A 347 -7.70 1.78 -1.28
N ARG A 348 -7.07 2.40 -2.29
CA ARG A 348 -6.19 1.71 -3.22
C ARG A 348 -4.93 1.27 -2.49
N HIS A 349 -4.34 0.18 -2.93
CA HIS A 349 -3.02 -0.24 -2.49
C HIS A 349 -2.11 -0.54 -3.68
N GLU A 350 -0.81 -0.40 -3.44
CA GLU A 350 0.25 -0.86 -4.33
C GLU A 350 1.26 -1.69 -3.55
N THR A 351 2.07 -2.47 -4.27
CA THR A 351 3.20 -3.18 -3.67
C THR A 351 4.35 -2.21 -3.39
N ILE A 352 4.95 -2.33 -2.20
CA ILE A 352 6.14 -1.57 -1.83
C ILE A 352 7.32 -1.99 -2.72
N ARG A 353 8.03 -1.01 -3.30
CA ARG A 353 9.25 -1.26 -4.06
C ARG A 353 10.36 -1.83 -3.16
N PRO A 354 11.08 -2.86 -3.61
CA PRO A 354 12.13 -3.48 -2.80
C PRO A 354 13.33 -2.55 -2.60
N ILE A 355 14.07 -2.82 -1.53
CA ILE A 355 15.38 -2.24 -1.21
C ILE A 355 16.43 -3.29 -1.57
N ASP A 356 17.02 -3.19 -2.75
CA ASP A 356 17.88 -4.25 -3.30
C ASP A 356 19.30 -4.27 -2.73
N SER A 357 19.62 -3.48 -1.70
CA SER A 357 20.98 -3.32 -1.18
C SER A 357 21.02 -3.40 0.35
N VAL A 358 21.90 -4.24 0.87
CA VAL A 358 22.22 -4.34 2.31
C VAL A 358 22.74 -3.00 2.83
N GLU A 359 23.59 -2.33 2.06
CA GLU A 359 24.16 -1.04 2.42
C GLU A 359 23.07 0.02 2.67
N THR A 360 22.01 0.02 1.87
CA THR A 360 20.89 0.98 2.05
C THR A 360 20.22 0.81 3.42
N PHE A 361 20.00 -0.44 3.87
CA PHE A 361 19.45 -0.70 5.21
C PHE A 361 20.39 -0.25 6.32
N LEU A 362 21.68 -0.56 6.18
CA LEU A 362 22.68 -0.23 7.20
C LEU A 362 22.87 1.28 7.33
N LEU A 363 23.02 1.99 6.21
CA LEU A 363 23.21 3.45 6.19
C LEU A 363 22.04 4.21 6.82
N LEU A 364 20.82 3.69 6.71
CA LEU A 364 19.62 4.35 7.23
C LEU A 364 19.71 4.59 8.74
N ASN A 365 20.33 3.64 9.44
CA ASN A 365 20.52 3.65 10.90
C ASN A 365 21.98 3.81 11.30
N ALA A 366 22.87 4.18 10.37
CA ALA A 366 24.30 4.28 10.62
C ALA A 366 24.69 5.55 11.38
N ASP A 367 23.85 6.58 11.49
CA ASP A 367 24.14 7.83 12.22
C ASP A 367 25.52 8.45 11.90
N GLY A 368 25.92 8.40 10.62
CA GLY A 368 27.19 8.92 10.15
C GLY A 368 28.36 7.92 10.16
N LEU A 369 28.16 6.67 10.59
CA LEU A 369 29.12 5.59 10.39
C LEU A 369 29.34 5.34 8.90
N LYS A 370 30.59 5.09 8.50
CA LYS A 370 30.92 4.68 7.14
C LYS A 370 30.94 3.16 7.07
N LEU A 371 30.35 2.62 6.00
CA LEU A 371 30.55 1.23 5.65
C LEU A 371 31.91 1.10 4.99
N SER A 372 32.79 0.31 5.60
CA SER A 372 33.94 -0.23 4.89
C SER A 372 33.61 -1.68 4.56
N SER A 373 33.42 -1.97 3.27
CA SER A 373 33.63 -3.35 2.84
C SER A 373 35.12 -3.62 2.96
N VAL A 374 35.51 -4.68 3.68
CA VAL A 374 36.75 -5.37 3.30
C VAL A 374 36.57 -5.69 1.81
N ALA A 375 37.55 -5.28 0.99
CA ALA A 375 37.51 -5.26 -0.49
C ALA A 375 36.57 -6.32 -1.08
N PRO A 376 35.80 -6.00 -2.15
CA PRO A 376 34.88 -6.95 -2.78
C PRO A 376 35.61 -8.28 -2.89
N LEU A 377 35.11 -9.30 -2.18
CA LEU A 377 35.80 -10.59 -2.11
C LEU A 377 36.11 -10.95 -3.55
N ARG A 378 37.40 -10.89 -3.93
CA ARG A 378 37.88 -11.57 -5.13
C ARG A 378 37.26 -12.95 -5.02
N GLU A 379 36.47 -13.34 -6.02
CA GLU A 379 35.67 -14.56 -5.97
C GLU A 379 36.48 -15.64 -5.25
N LEU A 380 35.92 -16.18 -4.15
CA LEU A 380 36.62 -17.17 -3.34
C LEU A 380 37.21 -18.22 -4.29
N SER A 381 38.53 -18.36 -4.29
CA SER A 381 39.22 -19.26 -5.22
C SER A 381 38.67 -20.68 -5.06
N SER A 382 38.71 -21.47 -6.13
CA SER A 382 38.27 -22.87 -6.09
C SER A 382 38.89 -23.65 -4.93
N ASP A 383 40.16 -23.37 -4.63
CA ASP A 383 40.89 -23.98 -3.52
C ASP A 383 40.40 -23.51 -2.16
N ARG A 384 40.10 -22.21 -1.99
CA ARG A 384 39.54 -21.68 -0.74
C ARG A 384 38.14 -22.28 -0.48
N ARG A 385 37.29 -22.36 -1.50
CA ARG A 385 35.98 -23.03 -1.40
C ARG A 385 36.13 -24.51 -1.01
N ARG A 386 37.02 -25.23 -1.70
CA ARG A 386 37.30 -26.66 -1.41
C ARG A 386 37.79 -26.85 0.02
N LEU A 387 38.65 -25.96 0.51
CA LEU A 387 39.08 -25.94 1.91
C LEU A 387 37.90 -25.72 2.86
N THR A 388 37.11 -24.66 2.66
CA THR A 388 35.93 -24.33 3.48
C THR A 388 34.96 -25.51 3.59
N GLU A 389 34.61 -26.14 2.47
CA GLU A 389 33.71 -27.29 2.45
C GLU A 389 34.29 -28.51 3.17
N LYS A 390 35.60 -28.72 3.06
CA LYS A 390 36.27 -29.80 3.78
C LYS A 390 36.27 -29.53 5.28
N LEU A 391 36.56 -28.30 5.72
CA LEU A 391 36.54 -27.92 7.13
C LEU A 391 35.14 -28.12 7.75
N TRP A 392 34.06 -27.80 7.04
CA TRP A 392 32.70 -28.08 7.50
C TRP A 392 32.45 -29.58 7.76
N LYS A 393 32.91 -30.45 6.84
CA LYS A 393 32.75 -31.92 6.99
C LYS A 393 33.52 -32.46 8.20
N HIS A 394 34.64 -31.84 8.56
CA HIS A 394 35.50 -32.26 9.66
C HIS A 394 35.41 -31.35 10.90
N ARG A 395 34.39 -30.47 10.99
CA ARG A 395 34.25 -29.44 12.03
C ARG A 395 34.30 -29.96 13.46
N SER A 396 33.70 -31.12 13.73
CA SER A 396 33.72 -31.75 15.05
C SER A 396 35.13 -32.13 15.49
N ALA A 397 35.97 -32.53 14.55
CA ALA A 397 37.35 -32.91 14.81
C ALA A 397 38.22 -31.65 15.00
N LEU A 398 38.04 -30.64 14.14
CA LEU A 398 38.66 -29.31 14.26
C LEU A 398 38.37 -28.65 15.62
N SER A 399 37.14 -28.83 16.14
CA SER A 399 36.66 -28.26 17.42
C SER A 399 37.60 -28.46 18.61
N LYS A 400 38.39 -29.54 18.62
CA LYS A 400 39.26 -29.92 19.74
C LYS A 400 40.41 -28.94 19.97
N ASP A 401 40.93 -28.34 18.91
CA ASP A 401 42.11 -27.47 18.97
C ASP A 401 41.79 -25.98 18.73
N TYR A 402 40.51 -25.58 18.79
CA TYR A 402 40.12 -24.18 18.60
C TYR A 402 40.86 -23.22 19.53
N LYS A 403 41.12 -23.63 20.78
CA LYS A 403 41.88 -22.79 21.72
C LYS A 403 43.27 -22.45 21.17
N GLN A 404 43.93 -23.44 20.56
CA GLN A 404 45.24 -23.24 19.96
C GLN A 404 45.13 -22.37 18.70
N LEU A 405 44.17 -22.64 17.81
CA LEU A 405 43.94 -21.81 16.61
C LEU A 405 43.64 -20.34 16.96
N CYS A 406 42.78 -20.09 17.96
CA CYS A 406 42.48 -18.75 18.45
C CYS A 406 43.70 -18.04 19.06
N SER A 407 44.62 -18.79 19.68
CA SER A 407 45.86 -18.21 20.22
C SER A 407 46.78 -17.68 19.12
N TYR A 408 46.93 -18.40 18.01
CA TYR A 408 47.68 -17.93 16.84
C TYR A 408 47.01 -16.73 16.17
N SER A 409 45.67 -16.75 16.01
CA SER A 409 44.92 -15.59 15.51
C SER A 409 45.16 -14.34 16.37
N SER A 410 45.02 -14.47 17.69
CA SER A 410 45.22 -13.37 18.64
C SER A 410 46.68 -12.89 18.68
N GLN A 411 47.64 -13.77 18.42
CA GLN A 411 49.04 -13.41 18.31
C GLN A 411 49.28 -12.62 17.01
N HIS A 412 48.82 -13.11 15.87
CA HIS A 412 48.99 -12.45 14.58
C HIS A 412 48.32 -11.09 14.53
N GLU A 413 47.11 -10.93 15.10
CA GLU A 413 46.46 -9.62 15.22
C GLU A 413 47.33 -8.61 15.97
N ARG A 414 47.96 -9.02 17.09
CA ARG A 414 48.87 -8.16 17.86
C ARG A 414 50.16 -7.86 17.10
N GLU A 415 50.67 -8.80 16.32
CA GLU A 415 51.85 -8.62 15.47
C GLU A 415 51.55 -7.64 14.34
N GLN A 416 50.41 -7.77 13.66
CA GLN A 416 49.93 -6.85 12.63
C GLN A 416 49.76 -5.42 13.19
N GLN A 417 49.12 -5.26 14.34
CA GLN A 417 48.94 -3.95 15.00
C GLN A 417 50.28 -3.27 15.35
N ARG A 418 51.34 -4.07 15.57
CA ARG A 418 52.68 -3.58 15.88
C ARG A 418 53.59 -3.48 14.66
N ASN A 419 53.09 -3.75 13.45
CA ASN A 419 53.88 -3.91 12.22
C ASN A 419 55.06 -4.89 12.39
N ALA A 420 54.87 -5.94 13.20
CA ALA A 420 55.85 -6.99 13.43
C ALA A 420 55.69 -8.15 12.42
N PRO A 421 56.77 -8.89 12.10
CA PRO A 421 56.67 -10.09 11.28
C PRO A 421 55.74 -11.15 11.91
N LEU A 422 54.88 -11.76 11.09
CA LEU A 422 53.94 -12.78 11.56
C LEU A 422 54.64 -14.09 11.89
N THR A 423 54.32 -14.64 13.07
CA THR A 423 54.99 -15.85 13.59
C THR A 423 54.57 -17.10 12.79
N PRO A 424 55.51 -17.87 12.21
CA PRO A 424 55.22 -19.15 11.56
C PRO A 424 54.69 -20.21 12.52
N PHE A 425 53.85 -21.11 12.04
CA PHE A 425 53.39 -22.27 12.82
C PHE A 425 53.08 -23.48 11.94
N VAL A 426 53.06 -24.65 12.58
CA VAL A 426 52.52 -25.90 12.01
C VAL A 426 51.61 -26.52 13.06
N ILE A 427 50.41 -26.89 12.65
CA ILE A 427 49.41 -27.55 13.51
C ILE A 427 48.92 -28.79 12.79
N GLU A 428 49.05 -29.93 13.45
CA GLU A 428 48.43 -31.17 13.02
C GLU A 428 47.14 -31.38 13.79
N ASN A 429 46.01 -31.43 13.08
CA ASN A 429 44.70 -31.61 13.69
C ASN A 429 43.82 -32.48 12.78
N SER A 430 43.35 -33.60 13.33
CA SER A 430 42.30 -34.42 12.70
C SER A 430 42.60 -34.83 11.25
N GLY A 431 43.86 -35.20 10.99
CA GLY A 431 44.33 -35.59 9.66
C GLY A 431 44.56 -34.41 8.70
N PHE A 432 44.51 -33.17 9.18
CA PHE A 432 45.03 -31.99 8.51
C PHE A 432 46.38 -31.58 9.10
N VAL A 433 47.24 -31.07 8.24
CA VAL A 433 48.43 -30.30 8.60
C VAL A 433 48.22 -28.89 8.05
N PHE A 434 48.01 -27.94 8.97
CA PHE A 434 47.95 -26.52 8.66
C PHE A 434 49.32 -25.92 8.90
N SER A 435 49.93 -25.31 7.90
CA SER A 435 51.18 -24.58 8.07
C SER A 435 51.05 -23.13 7.63
N PHE A 436 51.73 -22.25 8.35
CA PHE A 436 51.93 -20.86 7.99
C PHE A 436 53.42 -20.56 8.04
N ALA A 437 53.99 -20.19 6.90
CA ALA A 437 55.40 -19.92 6.73
C ALA A 437 55.67 -18.42 6.51
N LYS A 438 56.95 -18.03 6.54
CA LYS A 438 57.39 -16.66 6.22
C LYS A 438 56.88 -16.24 4.83
N GLY A 439 56.59 -14.94 4.69
CA GLY A 439 56.00 -14.40 3.46
C GLY A 439 54.51 -14.69 3.31
N ASN A 440 53.80 -14.92 4.42
CA ASN A 440 52.35 -15.16 4.47
C ASN A 440 51.89 -16.35 3.60
N VAL A 441 52.74 -17.37 3.48
CA VAL A 441 52.42 -18.59 2.72
C VAL A 441 51.72 -19.57 3.64
N ALA A 442 50.49 -19.91 3.33
CA ALA A 442 49.72 -20.92 4.04
C ALA A 442 49.65 -22.22 3.23
N SER A 443 49.74 -23.38 3.90
CA SER A 443 49.44 -24.66 3.28
C SER A 443 48.50 -25.52 4.12
N VAL A 444 47.71 -26.33 3.42
CA VAL A 444 46.79 -27.30 4.02
C VAL A 444 46.97 -28.63 3.33
N VAL A 445 47.48 -29.62 4.06
CA VAL A 445 47.66 -30.98 3.58
C VAL A 445 46.81 -31.94 4.41
N GLY A 446 46.22 -32.95 3.76
CA GLY A 446 45.48 -34.01 4.44
C GLY A 446 43.98 -33.97 4.19
N ASN A 447 43.30 -35.07 4.55
CA ASN A 447 41.90 -35.35 4.17
C ASN A 447 41.61 -35.14 2.67
N GLY A 448 42.56 -35.43 1.78
CA GLY A 448 42.44 -35.23 0.32
C GLY A 448 42.66 -33.78 -0.15
N LEU A 449 43.19 -32.92 0.72
CA LEU A 449 43.68 -31.60 0.35
C LEU A 449 45.21 -31.62 0.25
N ASP A 450 45.70 -30.89 -0.73
CA ASP A 450 47.09 -30.46 -0.86
C ASP A 450 47.01 -29.08 -1.51
N LEU A 451 46.93 -28.06 -0.66
CA LEU A 451 46.62 -26.69 -1.03
C LEU A 451 47.73 -25.76 -0.54
N ARG A 452 48.07 -24.78 -1.36
CA ARG A 452 49.02 -23.72 -1.04
C ARG A 452 48.45 -22.36 -1.43
N PHE A 453 48.49 -21.43 -0.50
CA PHE A 453 48.02 -20.06 -0.67
C PHE A 453 49.18 -19.11 -0.41
N ASN A 454 49.39 -18.17 -1.32
CA ASN A 454 50.38 -17.10 -1.16
C ASN A 454 49.68 -15.84 -0.62
N ASP A 455 50.41 -15.03 0.14
CA ASP A 455 49.97 -13.72 0.64
C ASP A 455 48.70 -13.75 1.52
N TRP A 456 48.48 -14.81 2.30
CA TRP A 456 47.29 -14.97 3.15
C TRP A 456 47.57 -14.71 4.63
N ALA A 457 47.80 -13.44 4.99
CA ALA A 457 48.07 -13.04 6.37
C ALA A 457 46.96 -13.46 7.36
N ASP A 458 45.69 -13.43 6.92
CA ASP A 458 44.54 -13.75 7.76
C ASP A 458 44.25 -15.26 7.90
N PHE A 459 45.14 -16.13 7.43
CA PHE A 459 44.96 -17.58 7.50
C PHE A 459 44.64 -18.10 8.92
N PRO A 460 45.25 -17.60 10.02
CA PRO A 460 44.89 -18.05 11.36
C PRO A 460 43.52 -17.57 11.81
N LYS A 461 43.14 -16.33 11.47
CA LYS A 461 41.78 -15.80 11.71
C LYS A 461 40.76 -16.68 10.98
N TYR A 462 41.03 -17.01 9.71
CA TYR A 462 40.23 -17.95 8.93
C TYR A 462 40.07 -19.31 9.64
N LEU A 463 41.16 -19.95 10.08
CA LEU A 463 41.09 -21.25 10.77
C LEU A 463 40.36 -21.19 12.13
N SER A 464 40.47 -20.05 12.83
CA SER A 464 39.84 -19.86 14.16
C SER A 464 38.31 -19.65 14.13
N GLY A 465 37.74 -19.39 12.95
CA GLY A 465 36.29 -19.20 12.81
C GLY A 465 35.84 -18.65 11.46
N GLY A 466 36.68 -17.87 10.78
CA GLY A 466 36.33 -17.23 9.50
C GLY A 466 35.94 -18.21 8.38
N TRP A 467 36.45 -19.45 8.42
CA TRP A 467 36.01 -20.49 7.49
C TRP A 467 34.50 -20.79 7.59
N PHE A 468 33.91 -20.65 8.78
CA PHE A 468 32.49 -20.92 8.95
C PHE A 468 31.63 -19.77 8.41
N GLU A 469 32.08 -18.54 8.54
CA GLU A 469 31.45 -17.36 7.93
C GLU A 469 31.42 -17.51 6.40
N GLU A 470 32.56 -17.92 5.81
CA GLU A 470 32.65 -18.23 4.37
C GLU A 470 31.75 -19.41 3.98
N TYR A 471 31.66 -20.44 4.82
CA TYR A 471 30.76 -21.56 4.57
C TYR A 471 29.30 -21.11 4.51
N VAL A 472 28.86 -20.29 5.47
CA VAL A 472 27.48 -19.76 5.49
C VAL A 472 27.23 -18.88 4.27
N TYR A 473 28.16 -17.98 3.94
CA TYR A 473 28.08 -17.16 2.73
C TYR A 473 27.95 -18.00 1.46
N LEU A 474 28.80 -19.01 1.28
CA LEU A 474 28.76 -19.92 0.13
C LEU A 474 27.45 -20.70 0.04
N ARG A 475 26.82 -21.04 1.18
CA ARG A 475 25.52 -21.70 1.21
C ARG A 475 24.38 -20.74 0.86
N CYS A 476 24.49 -19.46 1.18
CA CYS A 476 23.53 -18.43 0.77
C CYS A 476 23.68 -18.01 -0.71
N LYS A 477 24.88 -18.11 -1.28
CA LYS A 477 25.21 -17.61 -2.63
C LYS A 477 24.28 -18.11 -3.76
N PRO A 478 23.90 -19.40 -3.85
CA PRO A 478 22.96 -19.88 -4.86
C PRO A 478 21.58 -19.20 -4.81
N TYR A 479 21.13 -18.73 -3.65
CA TYR A 479 19.86 -18.02 -3.51
C TYR A 479 19.97 -16.55 -3.96
N GLU A 480 21.16 -15.95 -3.88
CA GLU A 480 21.44 -14.65 -4.48
C GLU A 480 21.49 -14.78 -6.01
N ASP A 481 22.22 -15.78 -6.52
CA ASP A 481 22.36 -16.02 -7.96
C ASP A 481 21.01 -16.33 -8.63
N SER A 482 20.08 -16.95 -7.90
CA SER A 482 18.70 -17.20 -8.36
C SER A 482 17.72 -16.05 -8.08
N GLY A 483 18.17 -14.97 -7.43
CA GLY A 483 17.40 -13.76 -7.15
C GLY A 483 16.34 -13.88 -6.04
N ILE A 484 16.38 -14.97 -5.24
CA ILE A 484 15.55 -15.15 -4.03
C ILE A 484 15.94 -14.12 -2.98
N ILE A 485 17.25 -13.90 -2.80
CA ILE A 485 17.81 -12.75 -2.09
C ILE A 485 18.45 -11.78 -3.10
N LYS A 486 18.52 -10.50 -2.76
CA LYS A 486 18.91 -9.40 -3.66
C LYS A 486 20.37 -9.00 -3.55
N ASP A 487 20.90 -9.05 -2.34
CA ASP A 487 22.27 -8.65 -2.03
C ASP A 487 22.76 -9.46 -0.83
N LEU A 488 23.96 -10.02 -0.95
CA LEU A 488 24.63 -10.84 0.05
C LEU A 488 26.04 -10.32 0.31
N ARG A 489 26.33 -10.06 1.57
CA ARG A 489 27.59 -9.50 2.06
C ARG A 489 28.15 -10.38 3.17
N ILE A 490 29.47 -10.34 3.32
CA ILE A 490 30.22 -11.04 4.37
C ILE A 490 31.27 -10.08 4.91
N ASN A 491 31.56 -10.15 6.21
CA ASN A 491 32.57 -9.37 6.92
C ASN A 491 32.43 -7.86 6.71
N LEU A 492 31.19 -7.37 6.81
CA LEU A 492 30.92 -5.93 6.75
C LEU A 492 31.38 -5.27 8.04
N THR A 493 32.19 -4.21 7.91
CA THR A 493 32.63 -3.42 9.06
C THR A 493 32.01 -2.02 8.98
N LEU A 494 31.39 -1.61 10.08
CA LEU A 494 30.87 -0.26 10.30
C LEU A 494 31.92 0.54 11.06
N GLN A 495 32.39 1.66 10.49
CA GLN A 495 33.46 2.48 11.07
C GLN A 495 32.94 3.83 11.59
N LEU A 496 33.49 4.28 12.73
CA LEU A 496 33.22 5.60 13.27
C LEU A 496 33.79 6.71 12.39
N ASN A 497 32.95 7.65 11.96
CA ASN A 497 33.38 8.84 11.25
C ASN A 497 33.70 9.93 12.29
N ARG A 498 34.97 10.05 12.69
CA ARG A 498 35.43 11.13 13.58
C ARG A 498 35.98 12.31 12.77
N SER A 499 35.09 13.05 12.12
CA SER A 499 35.49 14.26 11.38
C SER A 499 35.78 15.48 12.28
N SER A 500 35.71 15.36 13.61
CA SER A 500 35.74 16.52 14.54
C SER A 500 36.66 16.39 15.77
N ALA A 501 37.55 15.40 15.84
CA ALA A 501 38.51 15.30 16.94
C ALA A 501 39.95 15.11 16.42
N LYS A 502 40.83 16.07 16.74
CA LYS A 502 42.29 16.04 16.51
C LYS A 502 42.96 14.87 17.28
N SER A 503 42.76 13.64 16.83
CA SER A 503 43.42 12.45 17.40
C SER A 503 43.89 11.55 16.27
N PHE A 504 45.21 11.27 16.26
CA PHE A 504 45.96 10.50 15.28
C PHE A 504 45.67 8.98 15.30
N ASN A 505 44.41 8.57 15.13
CA ASN A 505 44.08 7.19 14.78
C ASN A 505 42.73 7.18 14.04
N ASP A 506 42.81 7.30 12.71
CA ASP A 506 41.65 7.33 11.83
C ASP A 506 41.06 5.92 11.68
N ASN A 507 39.74 5.82 11.85
CA ASN A 507 38.87 4.64 11.65
C ASN A 507 38.95 3.54 12.73
N VAL A 508 38.27 3.75 13.86
CA VAL A 508 37.99 2.67 14.82
C VAL A 508 36.76 1.88 14.36
N PRO A 509 36.85 0.54 14.18
CA PRO A 509 35.69 -0.31 13.89
C PRO A 509 34.66 -0.20 15.02
N HIS A 510 33.41 0.06 14.68
CA HIS A 510 32.30 0.13 15.63
C HIS A 510 31.62 -1.23 15.78
N ASN A 511 31.29 -1.88 14.65
CA ASN A 511 30.67 -3.21 14.62
C ASN A 511 31.13 -3.99 13.38
N GLU A 512 31.28 -5.31 13.52
CA GLU A 512 31.49 -6.28 12.45
C GLU A 512 30.23 -7.15 12.31
N LEU A 513 29.78 -7.35 11.06
CA LEU A 513 28.67 -8.22 10.70
C LEU A 513 29.20 -9.38 9.84
N ASP A 514 29.09 -10.59 10.37
CA ASP A 514 29.68 -11.80 9.77
C ASP A 514 29.08 -12.08 8.39
N VAL A 515 27.78 -12.36 8.27
CA VAL A 515 27.08 -12.48 6.98
C VAL A 515 25.79 -11.66 7.03
N THR A 516 25.52 -10.87 6.00
CA THR A 516 24.32 -10.01 5.94
C THR A 516 23.70 -10.10 4.56
N PHE A 517 22.38 -10.23 4.48
CA PHE A 517 21.68 -10.22 3.19
C PHE A 517 20.32 -9.56 3.27
N THR A 518 19.71 -9.27 2.12
CA THR A 518 18.33 -8.81 2.04
C THR A 518 17.55 -9.53 0.95
N ASP A 519 16.26 -9.75 1.18
CA ASP A 519 15.29 -10.20 0.16
C ASP A 519 14.62 -9.04 -0.59
N GLY A 520 15.04 -7.80 -0.33
CA GLY A 520 14.39 -6.59 -0.81
C GLY A 520 13.42 -5.98 0.21
N ARG A 521 13.12 -6.65 1.32
CA ARG A 521 12.09 -6.22 2.30
C ARG A 521 12.64 -6.14 3.71
N SER A 522 13.40 -7.14 4.10
CA SER A 522 14.00 -7.27 5.42
C SER A 522 15.52 -7.34 5.30
N LEU A 523 16.20 -6.79 6.30
CA LEU A 523 17.63 -7.02 6.51
C LEU A 523 17.80 -8.27 7.38
N TYR A 524 18.61 -9.21 6.91
CA TYR A 524 18.98 -10.42 7.62
C TYR A 524 20.43 -10.31 8.06
N ILE A 525 20.66 -10.35 9.37
CA ILE A 525 22.00 -10.33 9.97
C ILE A 525 22.26 -11.71 10.55
N VAL A 526 23.31 -12.37 10.08
CA VAL A 526 23.76 -13.68 10.53
C VAL A 526 25.02 -13.50 11.36
N GLU A 527 24.97 -13.90 12.63
CA GLU A 527 26.16 -14.05 13.47
C GLU A 527 26.59 -15.52 13.44
N CYS A 528 27.81 -15.78 13.01
CA CYS A 528 28.39 -17.10 12.82
C CYS A 528 29.25 -17.47 14.04
N LYS A 529 29.03 -18.68 14.56
CA LYS A 529 29.83 -19.23 15.66
C LYS A 529 30.25 -20.65 15.34
N ALA A 530 31.54 -20.79 15.03
CA ALA A 530 32.16 -22.09 14.78
C ALA A 530 32.36 -22.90 16.07
N GLY A 531 32.43 -22.22 17.22
CA GLY A 531 32.51 -22.82 18.57
C GLY A 531 31.19 -22.73 19.35
N TYR A 532 31.29 -22.48 20.66
CA TYR A 532 30.12 -22.33 21.53
C TYR A 532 29.44 -20.97 21.36
N VAL A 533 28.11 -20.95 21.45
CA VAL A 533 27.30 -19.74 21.48
C VAL A 533 27.10 -19.28 22.92
N SER A 534 27.41 -18.01 23.20
CA SER A 534 27.20 -17.36 24.50
C SER A 534 25.95 -16.48 24.51
N GLN A 535 25.43 -16.14 25.70
CA GLN A 535 24.30 -15.20 25.83
C GLN A 535 24.67 -13.78 25.37
N GLU A 536 25.91 -13.37 25.59
CA GLU A 536 26.42 -12.06 25.15
C GLU A 536 26.30 -11.91 23.63
N GLN A 537 26.67 -12.94 22.87
CA GLN A 537 26.56 -12.94 21.41
C GLN A 537 25.10 -12.87 20.94
N VAL A 538 24.20 -13.57 21.63
CA VAL A 538 22.76 -13.52 21.36
C VAL A 538 22.22 -12.10 21.57
N MET A 539 22.62 -11.45 22.67
CA MET A 539 22.23 -10.06 22.97
C MET A 539 22.84 -9.06 22.01
N LYS A 540 24.11 -9.24 21.62
CA LYS A 540 24.78 -8.44 20.58
C LYS A 540 23.99 -8.51 19.29
N LEU A 541 23.67 -9.70 18.79
CA LEU A 541 22.91 -9.86 17.55
C LEU A 541 21.51 -9.23 17.67
N GLN A 542 20.81 -9.44 18.78
CA GLN A 542 19.50 -8.82 19.02
C GLN A 542 19.56 -7.30 18.88
N ASN A 543 20.59 -6.67 19.45
CA ASN A 543 20.77 -5.22 19.37
C ASN A 543 21.13 -4.77 17.95
N LEU A 544 22.00 -5.50 17.25
CA LEU A 544 22.35 -5.21 15.85
C LEU A 544 21.11 -5.27 14.95
N VAL A 545 20.27 -6.29 15.12
CA VAL A 545 19.04 -6.47 14.34
C VAL A 545 18.06 -5.34 14.63
N ARG A 546 17.84 -5.01 15.90
CA ARG A 546 16.95 -3.91 16.30
C ARG A 546 17.40 -2.57 15.73
N TYR A 547 18.71 -2.29 15.80
CA TYR A 547 19.26 -1.00 15.42
C TYR A 547 19.35 -0.85 13.90
N TYR A 548 19.94 -1.82 13.19
CA TYR A 548 20.16 -1.70 11.75
C TYR A 548 18.99 -2.23 10.90
N GLY A 549 18.35 -3.31 11.33
CA GLY A 549 17.24 -3.92 10.60
C GLY A 549 15.88 -3.29 10.87
N GLY A 550 15.75 -2.49 11.93
CA GLY A 550 14.48 -1.91 12.37
C GLY A 550 13.44 -2.97 12.74
N VAL A 551 12.15 -2.62 12.62
CA VAL A 551 11.03 -3.50 13.02
C VAL A 551 10.97 -4.81 12.22
N GLU A 552 11.36 -4.78 10.95
CA GLU A 552 11.32 -5.94 10.05
C GLU A 552 12.65 -6.70 9.96
N GLY A 553 13.67 -6.26 10.73
CA GLY A 553 14.98 -6.90 10.79
C GLY A 553 14.90 -8.34 11.30
N ARG A 554 15.76 -9.21 10.76
CA ARG A 554 15.82 -10.63 11.13
C ARG A 554 17.24 -10.98 11.56
N GLY A 555 17.36 -11.62 12.71
CA GLY A 555 18.63 -12.14 13.20
C GLY A 555 18.70 -13.64 13.07
N ILE A 556 19.85 -14.15 12.63
CA ILE A 556 20.15 -15.57 12.51
C ILE A 556 21.41 -15.88 13.32
N ILE A 557 21.32 -16.87 14.22
CA ILE A 557 22.50 -17.43 14.89
C ILE A 557 22.90 -18.69 14.13
N ALA A 558 23.94 -18.58 13.30
CA ALA A 558 24.54 -19.72 12.63
C ALA A 558 25.57 -20.38 13.55
N CYS A 559 25.45 -21.68 13.78
CA CYS A 559 26.29 -22.38 14.74
C CYS A 559 26.72 -23.78 14.27
N CYS A 560 28.01 -24.11 14.35
CA CYS A 560 28.49 -25.46 14.00
C CYS A 560 27.93 -26.55 14.92
N PHE A 561 27.65 -26.18 16.18
CA PHE A 561 27.18 -27.07 17.23
C PHE A 561 25.99 -26.43 17.95
N PRO A 562 24.85 -27.14 18.07
CA PRO A 562 23.68 -26.62 18.79
C PRO A 562 24.03 -26.10 20.19
N PRO A 563 23.46 -24.98 20.66
CA PRO A 563 23.74 -24.45 21.99
C PRO A 563 23.39 -25.48 23.07
N ARG A 564 24.37 -25.85 23.89
CA ARG A 564 24.20 -26.89 24.94
C ARG A 564 23.37 -26.41 26.11
N SER A 565 23.52 -25.14 26.50
CA SER A 565 22.79 -24.54 27.61
C SER A 565 21.34 -24.25 27.23
N GLU A 566 20.41 -24.68 28.08
CA GLU A 566 18.99 -24.31 27.96
C GLU A 566 18.77 -22.81 28.06
N SER A 567 19.57 -22.13 28.91
CA SER A 567 19.47 -20.67 29.06
C SER A 567 19.81 -19.92 27.77
N VAL A 568 20.76 -20.44 26.98
CA VAL A 568 21.13 -19.83 25.68
C VAL A 568 20.04 -20.10 24.65
N ARG A 569 19.49 -21.32 24.60
CA ARG A 569 18.37 -21.65 23.70
C ARG A 569 17.15 -20.77 23.99
N LYS A 570 16.75 -20.67 25.27
CA LYS A 570 15.67 -19.79 25.70
C LYS A 570 15.92 -18.33 25.33
N LYS A 571 17.16 -17.85 25.48
CA LYS A 571 17.49 -16.46 25.12
C LYS A 571 17.41 -16.20 23.61
N ILE A 572 17.77 -17.18 22.77
CA ILE A 572 17.60 -17.12 21.31
C ILE A 572 16.11 -16.98 20.96
N ASP A 573 15.27 -17.78 21.60
CA ASP A 573 13.81 -17.76 21.39
C ASP A 573 13.19 -16.44 21.88
N ASP A 574 13.53 -15.98 23.08
CA ASP A 574 13.06 -14.71 23.66
C ASP A 574 13.47 -13.51 22.79
N ALA A 575 14.67 -13.57 22.20
CA ALA A 575 15.16 -12.56 21.26
C ALA A 575 14.58 -12.71 19.84
N ARG A 576 13.77 -13.75 19.58
CA ARG A 576 13.15 -14.09 18.28
C ARG A 576 14.18 -14.26 17.16
N LEU A 577 15.34 -14.81 17.48
CA LEU A 577 16.41 -15.09 16.52
C LEU A 577 16.21 -16.49 15.92
N THR A 578 16.59 -16.66 14.66
CA THR A 578 16.48 -17.94 13.95
C THR A 578 17.78 -18.74 14.09
N PRO A 579 17.75 -19.97 14.64
CA PRO A 579 18.93 -20.80 14.73
C PRO A 579 19.20 -21.56 13.41
N TRP A 580 20.44 -21.55 12.95
CA TRP A 580 20.95 -22.42 11.89
C TRP A 580 22.08 -23.28 12.45
N CYS A 581 21.81 -24.52 12.83
CA CYS A 581 22.71 -25.25 13.71
C CYS A 581 22.99 -26.69 13.27
N GLY A 582 24.26 -27.09 13.41
CA GLY A 582 24.71 -28.48 13.30
C GLY A 582 24.30 -29.16 12.00
N ASP A 583 23.85 -30.42 12.12
CA ASP A 583 23.44 -31.23 10.97
C ASP A 583 22.12 -30.75 10.34
N THR A 584 21.29 -30.00 11.08
CA THR A 584 20.06 -29.40 10.57
C THR A 584 20.26 -28.07 9.85
N PHE A 585 21.49 -27.54 9.81
CA PHE A 585 21.83 -26.25 9.20
C PHE A 585 21.23 -26.10 7.81
N SER A 586 21.47 -27.06 6.90
CA SER A 586 21.03 -26.97 5.51
C SER A 586 19.50 -26.96 5.41
N ALA A 587 18.82 -27.82 6.17
CA ALA A 587 17.35 -27.87 6.18
C ALA A 587 16.74 -26.56 6.72
N GLN A 588 17.36 -25.95 7.74
CA GLN A 588 16.89 -24.67 8.30
C GLN A 588 17.11 -23.49 7.35
N LEU A 589 18.25 -23.47 6.64
CA LEU A 589 18.52 -22.52 5.56
C LEU A 589 17.50 -22.66 4.44
N ASP A 590 17.32 -23.89 3.92
CA ASP A 590 16.37 -24.20 2.84
C ASP A 590 14.93 -23.79 3.20
N ALA A 591 14.51 -24.07 4.44
CA ALA A 591 13.18 -23.70 4.93
C ALA A 591 12.99 -22.18 4.93
N LEU A 592 13.98 -21.40 5.39
CA LEU A 592 13.90 -19.93 5.37
C LEU A 592 13.84 -19.41 3.93
N MET A 593 14.72 -19.90 3.04
CA MET A 593 14.77 -19.45 1.65
C MET A 593 13.51 -19.81 0.89
N THR A 594 12.92 -20.97 1.17
CA THR A 594 11.61 -21.38 0.63
C THR A 594 10.50 -20.44 1.09
N ALA A 595 10.48 -20.06 2.37
CA ALA A 595 9.50 -19.11 2.89
C ALA A 595 9.63 -17.72 2.23
N ILE A 596 10.86 -17.23 2.03
CA ILE A 596 11.13 -15.98 1.30
C ILE A 596 10.61 -16.06 -0.15
N ALA A 597 10.91 -17.16 -0.85
CA ALA A 597 10.46 -17.37 -2.22
C ALA A 597 8.94 -17.46 -2.34
N GLN A 598 8.27 -18.15 -1.41
CA GLN A 598 6.81 -18.26 -1.37
C GLN A 598 6.14 -16.91 -1.13
N ARG A 599 6.66 -16.11 -0.19
CA ARG A 599 6.15 -14.75 0.08
C ARG A 599 6.20 -13.88 -1.17
N THR A 600 7.30 -13.97 -1.93
CA THR A 600 7.47 -13.24 -3.18
C THR A 600 6.49 -13.68 -4.27
N LYS A 601 6.20 -14.99 -4.37
CA LYS A 601 5.22 -15.53 -5.33
C LYS A 601 3.78 -15.16 -5.00
N SER A 602 3.37 -15.30 -3.74
CA SER A 602 2.00 -14.97 -3.30
C SER A 602 1.63 -13.51 -3.59
N MET A 603 2.59 -12.59 -3.44
CA MET A 603 2.37 -11.18 -3.74
C MET A 603 2.14 -10.92 -5.23
N ARG A 604 2.93 -11.53 -6.12
CA ARG A 604 2.76 -11.40 -7.58
C ARG A 604 1.42 -11.93 -8.09
N ALA A 605 0.78 -12.83 -7.36
CA ALA A 605 -0.55 -13.37 -7.70
C ALA A 605 -1.72 -12.53 -7.14
N SER A 606 -1.42 -11.51 -6.31
CA SER A 606 -2.41 -10.65 -5.64
C SER A 606 -2.44 -9.20 -6.16
N VAL A 607 -1.62 -8.92 -7.17
CA VAL A 607 -1.62 -7.71 -8.00
C VAL A 607 -2.22 -8.12 -9.34
#